data_AF-A0A3A0BQE3-F1
#
_entry.id   AF-A0A3A0BQE3-F1
#
_cell.length_a   1.000
_cell.length_b   1.000
_cell.length_c   1.000
_cell.angle_alpha   90.00
_cell.angle_beta   90.00
_cell.angle_gamma   90.00
#
_symmetry.space_group_name_H-M   'P 1'
#
loop_
_entity.id
_entity.type
_entity.pdbx_description
1 polymer ?
#
loop_
_entity_poly.entity_id
_entity_poly.type
_entity_poly.pdbx_seq_one_letter_code
_entity_poly.pdbx_strand_id
1 'polypeptide(L)'
;MEKQNNFKSWIAVLTALVTVLGASAACLASVAVSNASDNDFAGLDASIRAQKAEIINHVYAYEHYRAFTAYFRYNELGYLMHDPEADADTSARNAAAQQELWGVASGISSVFFKPRYINPDGQYDIEQELQEALAQDAQDADLNIAPYFEESDHLRRQSSFLTADMIVIAFSFWFFTLAQATEKKIKYFWAILGALTGLAGVAGIVIGRFMI
;
A
#
# COMPACT_ATOMS: atom_id res chain seq x y z
N MET A 1 6.99 11.71 -64.41
CA MET A 1 7.99 11.71 -63.32
C MET A 1 7.47 12.34 -62.01
N GLU A 2 6.64 13.39 -62.03
CA GLU A 2 6.08 14.02 -60.81
C GLU A 2 5.40 13.08 -59.79
N LYS A 3 4.55 12.14 -60.23
CA LYS A 3 3.80 11.25 -59.31
C LYS A 3 4.68 10.35 -58.42
N GLN A 4 5.90 10.01 -58.85
CA GLN A 4 6.80 9.17 -58.05
C GLN A 4 7.47 9.96 -56.92
N ASN A 5 7.79 11.24 -57.16
CA ASN A 5 8.38 12.11 -56.15
C ASN A 5 7.37 12.50 -55.06
N ASN A 6 6.12 12.78 -55.43
CA ASN A 6 5.07 13.13 -54.48
C ASN A 6 4.75 11.96 -53.51
N PHE A 7 4.77 10.71 -53.99
CA PHE A 7 4.53 9.54 -53.15
C PHE A 7 5.64 9.31 -52.12
N LYS A 8 6.91 9.44 -52.52
CA LYS A 8 8.05 9.30 -51.59
C LYS A 8 8.02 10.38 -50.52
N SER A 9 7.74 11.63 -50.89
CA SER A 9 7.59 12.74 -49.94
C SER A 9 6.43 12.48 -48.97
N TRP A 10 5.28 12.03 -49.48
CA TRP A 10 4.12 11.73 -48.62
C TRP A 10 4.38 10.60 -47.62
N ILE A 11 5.01 9.50 -48.04
CA ILE A 11 5.37 8.44 -47.08
C ILE A 11 6.41 8.94 -46.08
N ALA A 12 7.39 9.75 -46.49
CA ALA A 12 8.37 10.30 -45.56
C ALA A 12 7.70 11.12 -44.43
N VAL A 13 6.67 11.90 -44.76
CA VAL A 13 5.86 12.62 -43.76
C VAL A 13 5.11 11.67 -42.84
N LEU A 14 4.50 10.61 -43.37
CA LEU A 14 3.81 9.59 -42.56
C LEU A 14 4.77 8.87 -41.62
N THR A 15 5.95 8.48 -42.12
CA THR A 15 6.99 7.86 -41.30
C THR A 15 7.40 8.78 -40.15
N ALA A 16 7.63 10.07 -40.42
CA ALA A 16 7.96 11.05 -39.38
C ALA A 16 6.86 11.18 -38.32
N LEU A 17 5.58 11.19 -38.74
CA LEU A 17 4.44 11.21 -37.82
C LEU A 17 4.43 9.97 -36.92
N VAL A 18 4.61 8.78 -37.48
CA VAL A 18 4.65 7.51 -36.71
C VAL A 18 5.81 7.51 -35.72
N THR A 19 6.97 8.06 -36.09
CA THR A 19 8.11 8.20 -35.17
C THR A 19 7.77 9.11 -33.98
N VAL A 20 7.11 10.25 -34.21
CA VAL A 20 6.68 11.16 -33.13
C VAL A 20 5.64 10.48 -32.21
N LEU A 21 4.70 9.73 -32.80
CA LEU A 21 3.70 8.98 -32.04
C LEU A 21 4.35 7.88 -31.17
N GLY A 22 5.32 7.14 -31.72
CA GLY A 22 6.08 6.14 -30.96
C GLY A 22 6.86 6.75 -29.80
N ALA A 23 7.50 7.89 -30.01
CA ALA A 23 8.17 8.63 -28.93
C ALA A 23 7.18 9.11 -27.85
N SER A 24 5.99 9.54 -28.25
CA SER A 24 4.94 9.98 -27.33
C SER A 24 4.40 8.82 -26.49
N ALA A 25 4.16 7.65 -27.10
CA ALA A 25 3.76 6.43 -26.40
C ALA A 25 4.81 5.99 -25.38
N ALA A 26 6.10 6.01 -25.76
CA ALA A 26 7.21 5.70 -24.86
C ALA A 26 7.27 6.67 -23.65
N CYS A 27 7.04 7.96 -23.89
CA CYS A 27 7.00 8.96 -22.82
C CYS A 27 5.86 8.69 -21.84
N LEU A 28 4.65 8.41 -22.35
CA LEU A 28 3.49 8.09 -21.51
C LEU A 28 3.68 6.80 -20.71
N ALA A 29 4.23 5.75 -21.34
CA ALA A 29 4.56 4.51 -20.66
C ALA A 29 5.55 4.74 -19.52
N SER A 30 6.62 5.51 -19.76
CA SER A 30 7.61 5.84 -18.74
C SER A 30 7.01 6.58 -17.55
N VAL A 31 6.10 7.54 -17.79
CA VAL A 31 5.41 8.26 -16.70
C VAL A 31 4.53 7.33 -15.89
N ALA A 32 3.78 6.42 -16.54
CA ALA A 32 2.96 5.43 -15.86
C ALA A 32 3.80 4.49 -14.98
N VAL A 33 4.97 4.04 -15.45
CA VAL A 33 5.91 3.24 -14.63
C VAL A 33 6.42 4.02 -13.43
N SER A 34 6.82 5.28 -13.62
CA SER A 34 7.31 6.12 -12.52
C SER A 34 6.24 6.30 -11.45
N ASN A 35 5.01 6.64 -11.84
CA ASN A 35 3.89 6.79 -10.90
C ASN A 35 3.52 5.47 -10.23
N ALA A 36 3.59 4.34 -10.94
CA ALA A 36 3.35 3.03 -10.33
C ALA A 36 4.41 2.73 -9.25
N SER A 37 5.67 3.02 -9.54
CA SER A 37 6.77 2.84 -8.59
C SER A 37 6.60 3.73 -7.35
N ASP A 38 6.19 4.99 -7.52
CA ASP A 38 5.94 5.90 -6.40
C ASP A 38 4.81 5.38 -5.51
N ASN A 39 3.74 4.84 -6.11
CA ASN A 39 2.64 4.20 -5.38
C ASN A 39 3.08 2.91 -4.67
N ASP A 40 3.93 2.08 -5.29
CA ASP A 40 4.52 0.91 -4.64
C ASP A 40 5.32 1.32 -3.38
N PHE A 41 6.14 2.38 -3.48
CA PHE A 41 6.88 2.90 -2.34
C PHE A 41 5.96 3.44 -1.24
N ALA A 42 4.91 4.18 -1.60
CA ALA A 42 3.91 4.67 -0.66
C ALA A 42 3.15 3.53 0.04
N GLY A 43 2.78 2.48 -0.71
CA GLY A 43 2.14 1.28 -0.17
C GLY A 43 3.04 0.50 0.78
N LEU A 44 4.34 0.39 0.46
CA LEU A 44 5.33 -0.21 1.36
C LEU A 44 5.49 0.61 2.65
N ASP A 45 5.58 1.93 2.55
CA ASP A 45 5.66 2.81 3.71
C ASP A 45 4.40 2.70 4.60
N ALA A 46 3.21 2.70 4.00
CA ALA A 46 1.95 2.46 4.70
C ALA A 46 1.94 1.07 5.39
N SER A 47 2.48 0.04 4.74
CA SER A 47 2.59 -1.30 5.34
C SER A 47 3.51 -1.34 6.56
N ILE A 48 4.61 -0.59 6.52
CA ILE A 48 5.54 -0.47 7.64
C ILE A 48 4.87 0.28 8.80
N ARG A 49 4.12 1.35 8.50
CA ARG A 49 3.34 2.09 9.50
C ARG A 49 2.27 1.20 10.14
N ALA A 50 1.54 0.42 9.36
CA ALA A 50 0.55 -0.55 9.84
C ALA A 50 1.17 -1.61 10.76
N GLN A 51 2.27 -2.24 10.34
CA GLN A 51 2.97 -3.24 11.17
C GLN A 51 3.55 -2.61 12.44
N LYS A 52 4.10 -1.39 12.34
CA LYS A 52 4.62 -0.68 13.50
C LYS A 52 3.51 -0.39 14.51
N ALA A 53 2.36 0.13 14.06
CA ALA A 53 1.20 0.38 14.90
C ALA A 53 0.74 -0.91 15.59
N GLU A 54 0.57 -2.00 14.83
CA GLU A 54 0.18 -3.30 15.36
C GLU A 54 1.15 -3.82 16.44
N ILE A 55 2.45 -3.82 16.17
CA ILE A 55 3.46 -4.30 17.11
C ILE A 55 3.49 -3.45 18.38
N ILE A 56 3.50 -2.12 18.23
CA ILE A 56 3.56 -1.19 19.37
C ILE A 56 2.31 -1.35 20.25
N ASN A 57 1.13 -1.45 19.64
CA ASN A 57 -0.12 -1.65 20.38
C ASN A 57 -0.15 -2.99 21.10
N HIS A 58 0.35 -4.07 20.48
CA HIS A 58 0.52 -5.35 21.16
C HIS A 58 1.46 -5.26 22.35
N VAL A 59 2.62 -4.61 22.19
CA VAL A 59 3.57 -4.44 23.30
C VAL A 59 2.92 -3.70 24.45
N TYR A 60 2.26 -2.57 24.20
CA TYR A 60 1.59 -1.81 25.27
C TYR A 60 0.44 -2.57 25.92
N ALA A 61 -0.42 -3.22 25.13
CA ALA A 61 -1.54 -3.99 25.67
C ALA A 61 -1.05 -5.15 26.55
N TYR A 62 0.03 -5.84 26.15
CA TYR A 62 0.63 -6.89 26.99
C TYR A 62 1.36 -6.34 28.23
N GLU A 63 1.97 -5.16 28.14
CA GLU A 63 2.54 -4.48 29.31
C GLU A 63 1.45 -4.12 30.33
N HIS A 64 0.32 -3.58 29.87
CA HIS A 64 -0.83 -3.28 30.71
C HIS A 64 -1.46 -4.55 31.29
N TYR A 65 -1.58 -5.62 30.49
CA TYR A 65 -2.04 -6.92 30.99
C TYR A 65 -1.12 -7.50 32.07
N ARG A 66 0.20 -7.40 31.88
CA ARG A 66 1.18 -7.79 32.90
C ARG A 66 1.03 -6.96 34.17
N ALA A 67 0.78 -5.66 34.04
CA ALA A 67 0.51 -4.80 35.18
C ALA A 67 -0.79 -5.19 35.90
N PHE A 68 -1.85 -5.49 35.15
CA PHE A 68 -3.12 -5.96 35.69
C PHE A 68 -2.96 -7.25 36.49
N THR A 69 -2.26 -8.25 35.95
CA THR A 69 -2.01 -9.52 36.66
C THR A 69 -1.15 -9.32 37.91
N ALA A 70 -0.16 -8.42 37.87
CA ALA A 70 0.62 -8.04 39.04
C ALA A 70 -0.26 -7.36 40.10
N TYR A 71 -1.12 -6.42 39.71
CA TYR A 71 -2.10 -5.80 40.59
C TYR A 71 -2.99 -6.84 41.27
N PHE A 72 -3.59 -7.75 40.49
CA PHE A 72 -4.46 -8.80 41.03
C PHE A 72 -3.71 -9.68 42.04
N ARG A 73 -2.48 -10.07 41.71
CA ARG A 73 -1.62 -10.86 42.61
C ARG A 73 -1.34 -10.13 43.92
N TYR A 74 -0.94 -8.86 43.88
CA TYR A 74 -0.65 -8.09 45.10
C TYR A 74 -1.91 -7.83 45.93
N ASN A 75 -3.05 -7.61 45.27
CA ASN A 75 -4.33 -7.45 45.93
C ASN A 75 -4.75 -8.73 46.68
N GLU A 76 -4.63 -9.89 46.03
CA GLU A 76 -4.93 -11.20 46.62
C GLU A 76 -3.98 -11.56 47.76
N LEU A 77 -2.67 -11.31 47.59
CA LEU A 77 -1.70 -11.49 48.66
C LEU A 77 -2.05 -10.64 49.88
N GLY A 78 -2.53 -9.40 49.68
CA GLY A 78 -3.00 -8.55 50.77
C GLY A 78 -4.22 -9.13 51.51
N TYR A 79 -5.14 -9.81 50.81
CA TYR A 79 -6.24 -10.52 51.46
C TYR A 79 -5.77 -11.75 52.25
N LEU A 80 -4.81 -12.51 51.71
CA LEU A 80 -4.26 -13.71 52.35
C LEU A 80 -3.43 -13.42 53.61
N MET A 81 -2.95 -12.18 53.79
CA MET A 81 -2.24 -11.77 55.02
C MET A 81 -3.18 -11.61 56.22
N HIS A 82 -4.50 -11.56 56.00
CA HIS A 82 -5.46 -11.49 57.10
C HIS A 82 -5.67 -12.86 57.72
N ASP A 83 -5.13 -13.05 58.93
CA ASP A 83 -5.31 -14.26 59.73
C ASP A 83 -6.06 -13.91 61.03
N PRO A 84 -7.32 -14.35 61.21
CA PRO A 84 -8.11 -14.08 62.40
C PRO A 84 -7.68 -14.89 63.64
N GLU A 85 -6.86 -15.94 63.47
CA GLU A 85 -6.38 -16.80 64.56
C GLU A 85 -4.95 -16.47 65.02
N ALA A 86 -4.30 -15.51 64.38
CA ALA A 86 -2.94 -15.09 64.70
C ALA A 86 -2.82 -14.42 66.08
N ASP A 87 -1.66 -14.61 66.72
CA ASP A 87 -1.32 -13.89 67.96
C ASP A 87 -1.09 -12.39 67.71
N ALA A 88 -1.02 -11.60 68.78
CA ALA A 88 -0.96 -10.14 68.68
C ALA A 88 0.29 -9.62 67.92
N ASP A 89 1.44 -10.30 68.06
CA ASP A 89 2.67 -9.92 67.36
C ASP A 89 2.61 -10.27 65.87
N THR A 90 2.13 -11.47 65.53
CA THR A 90 1.94 -11.90 64.14
C THR A 90 0.88 -11.06 63.44
N SER A 91 -0.22 -10.73 64.13
CA SER A 91 -1.28 -9.86 63.62
C SER A 91 -0.74 -8.45 63.29
N ALA A 92 0.07 -7.85 64.17
CA ALA A 92 0.67 -6.54 63.92
C ALA A 92 1.65 -6.56 62.73
N ARG A 93 2.46 -7.62 62.60
CA ARG A 93 3.37 -7.81 61.45
C ARG A 93 2.62 -8.02 60.14
N ASN A 94 1.56 -8.82 60.16
CA ASN A 94 0.72 -9.08 58.99
C ASN A 94 -0.01 -7.81 58.53
N ALA A 95 -0.50 -6.99 59.46
CA ALA A 95 -1.15 -5.72 59.13
C ALA A 95 -0.18 -4.74 58.42
N ALA A 96 1.08 -4.68 58.86
CA ALA A 96 2.11 -3.87 58.20
C ALA A 96 2.42 -4.38 56.78
N ALA A 97 2.57 -5.70 56.61
CA ALA A 97 2.80 -6.33 55.31
C ALA A 97 1.60 -6.16 54.36
N GLN A 98 0.37 -6.29 54.88
CA GLN A 98 -0.86 -6.06 54.14
C GLN A 98 -0.94 -4.64 53.59
N GLN A 99 -0.62 -3.64 54.42
CA GLN A 99 -0.62 -2.23 54.00
C GLN A 99 0.41 -1.97 52.88
N GLU A 100 1.59 -2.59 52.95
CA GLU A 100 2.59 -2.50 51.89
C GLU A 100 2.09 -3.12 50.57
N LEU A 101 1.54 -4.35 50.63
CA LEU A 101 1.03 -5.06 49.46
C LEU A 101 -0.10 -4.30 48.77
N TRP A 102 -1.06 -3.77 49.52
CA TRP A 102 -2.12 -2.93 48.98
C TRP A 102 -1.62 -1.58 48.47
N GLY A 103 -0.59 -1.01 49.11
CA GLY A 103 0.10 0.18 48.60
C GLY A 103 0.70 -0.06 47.21
N VAL A 104 1.36 -1.21 47.01
CA VAL A 104 1.91 -1.62 45.72
C VAL A 104 0.80 -1.84 44.70
N ALA A 105 -0.27 -2.56 45.06
CA ALA A 105 -1.42 -2.77 44.18
C ALA A 105 -2.06 -1.44 43.72
N SER A 106 -2.30 -0.53 44.66
CA SER A 106 -2.83 0.81 44.37
C SER A 106 -1.93 1.57 43.41
N GLY A 107 -0.61 1.58 43.64
CA GLY A 107 0.37 2.19 42.75
C GLY A 107 0.31 1.64 41.33
N ILE A 108 0.24 0.31 41.18
CA ILE A 108 0.15 -0.35 39.88
C ILE A 108 -1.12 0.08 39.14
N SER A 109 -2.27 0.03 39.81
CA SER A 109 -3.58 0.36 39.22
C SER A 109 -3.71 1.80 38.75
N SER A 110 -2.98 2.73 39.37
CA SER A 110 -3.08 4.16 39.04
C SER A 110 -2.24 4.59 37.84
N VAL A 111 -1.21 3.82 37.48
CA VAL A 111 -0.20 4.24 36.49
C VAL A 111 -0.09 3.29 35.30
N PHE A 112 -0.27 1.98 35.50
CA PHE A 112 0.23 0.98 34.54
C PHE A 112 -0.83 0.24 33.74
N PHE A 113 -2.13 0.44 33.99
CA PHE A 113 -3.20 -0.07 33.13
C PHE A 113 -4.46 0.78 33.28
N LYS A 114 -5.37 0.73 32.30
CA LYS A 114 -6.61 1.51 32.32
C LYS A 114 -7.78 0.64 32.81
N PRO A 115 -8.51 1.05 33.87
CA PRO A 115 -9.64 0.26 34.39
C PRO A 115 -10.80 0.06 33.40
N ARG A 116 -10.90 0.89 32.36
CA ARG A 116 -11.96 0.79 31.34
C ARG A 116 -11.95 -0.52 30.55
N TYR A 117 -10.80 -1.20 30.52
CA TYR A 117 -10.62 -2.48 29.85
C TYR A 117 -10.83 -3.66 30.80
N ILE A 118 -11.33 -3.43 32.01
CA ILE A 118 -11.72 -4.51 32.91
C ILE A 118 -13.19 -4.83 32.65
N ASN A 119 -13.43 -6.06 32.22
CA ASN A 119 -14.76 -6.58 31.99
C ASN A 119 -15.53 -6.77 33.31
N PRO A 120 -16.88 -6.85 33.27
CA PRO A 120 -17.68 -7.08 34.47
C PRO A 120 -17.37 -8.38 35.21
N ASP A 121 -16.74 -9.35 34.54
CA ASP A 121 -16.25 -10.61 35.09
C ASP A 121 -14.89 -10.47 35.82
N GLY A 122 -14.30 -9.27 35.79
CA GLY A 122 -13.01 -8.96 36.40
C GLY A 122 -11.81 -9.35 35.54
N GLN A 123 -12.00 -9.79 34.30
CA GLN A 123 -10.90 -10.07 33.37
C GLN A 123 -10.48 -8.81 32.60
N TYR A 124 -9.23 -8.76 32.17
CA TYR A 124 -8.72 -7.65 31.37
C TYR A 124 -8.90 -7.94 29.87
N ASP A 125 -9.62 -7.06 29.17
CA ASP A 125 -9.93 -7.16 27.76
C ASP A 125 -8.81 -6.54 26.91
N ILE A 126 -7.82 -7.38 26.60
CA ILE A 126 -6.69 -7.01 25.73
C ILE A 126 -7.20 -6.69 24.31
N GLU A 127 -8.19 -7.44 23.83
CA GLU A 127 -8.69 -7.31 22.46
C GLU A 127 -9.38 -5.95 22.26
N GLN A 128 -10.20 -5.53 23.21
CA GLN A 128 -10.82 -4.20 23.16
C GLN A 128 -9.76 -3.08 23.18
N GLU A 129 -8.74 -3.18 24.01
CA GLU A 129 -7.65 -2.21 24.04
C GLU A 129 -6.90 -2.13 22.70
N LEU A 130 -6.59 -3.29 22.11
CA LEU A 130 -5.93 -3.37 20.81
C LEU A 130 -6.78 -2.76 19.70
N GLN A 131 -8.07 -3.07 19.66
CA GLN A 131 -8.98 -2.54 18.64
C GLN A 131 -9.14 -1.03 18.75
N GLU A 132 -9.24 -0.49 19.97
CA GLU A 132 -9.29 0.96 20.19
C GLU A 132 -7.98 1.64 19.78
N ALA A 133 -6.83 1.05 20.13
CA ALA A 133 -5.52 1.60 19.78
C ALA A 133 -5.28 1.59 18.27
N LEU A 134 -5.61 0.47 17.59
CA LEU A 134 -5.54 0.37 16.13
C LEU A 134 -6.50 1.35 15.44
N ALA A 135 -7.71 1.53 15.97
CA ALA A 135 -8.66 2.49 15.45
C ALA A 135 -8.17 3.93 15.60
N GLN A 136 -7.46 4.25 16.69
CA GLN A 136 -6.83 5.54 16.90
C GLN A 136 -5.65 5.76 15.94
N ASP A 137 -4.77 4.78 15.80
CA ASP A 137 -3.64 4.86 14.87
C ASP A 137 -4.08 5.00 13.41
N ALA A 138 -5.21 4.38 13.04
CA ALA A 138 -5.81 4.53 11.72
C ALA A 138 -6.39 5.94 11.47
N GLN A 139 -6.66 6.73 12.52
CA GLN A 139 -7.04 8.14 12.39
C GLN A 139 -5.81 9.04 12.30
N ASP A 140 -4.75 8.72 13.04
CA ASP A 140 -3.53 9.54 13.11
C ASP A 140 -2.59 9.31 11.91
N ALA A 141 -2.60 8.12 11.33
CA ALA A 141 -1.77 7.75 10.19
C ALA A 141 -2.54 6.91 9.17
N ASP A 142 -2.12 7.00 7.91
CA ASP A 142 -2.62 6.08 6.89
C ASP A 142 -2.01 4.69 7.09
N LEU A 143 -2.85 3.75 7.49
CA LEU A 143 -2.52 2.32 7.65
C LEU A 143 -3.10 1.47 6.52
N ASN A 144 -3.83 2.08 5.57
CA ASN A 144 -4.50 1.35 4.51
C ASN A 144 -3.58 1.16 3.31
N ILE A 145 -3.18 -0.08 3.11
CA ILE A 145 -2.20 -0.47 2.09
C ILE A 145 -2.85 -0.67 0.72
N ALA A 146 -4.11 -1.13 0.71
CA ALA A 146 -4.83 -1.55 -0.49
C ALA A 146 -4.89 -0.49 -1.62
N PRO A 147 -5.25 0.78 -1.37
CA PRO A 147 -5.44 1.76 -2.44
C PRO A 147 -4.14 2.05 -3.20
N TYR A 148 -2.98 2.02 -2.53
CA TYR A 148 -1.69 2.28 -3.17
C TYR A 148 -1.31 1.19 -4.16
N PHE A 149 -1.50 -0.08 -3.80
CA PHE A 149 -1.18 -1.19 -4.71
C PHE A 149 -2.21 -1.34 -5.83
N GLU A 150 -3.48 -1.05 -5.57
CA GLU A 150 -4.51 -1.04 -6.62
C GLU A 150 -4.21 0.01 -7.71
N GLU A 151 -3.82 1.22 -7.28
CA GLU A 151 -3.41 2.28 -8.20
C GLU A 151 -2.11 1.92 -8.94
N SER A 152 -1.12 1.34 -8.26
CA SER A 152 0.11 0.85 -8.89
C SER A 152 -0.18 -0.22 -9.96
N ASP A 153 -1.06 -1.17 -9.68
CA ASP A 153 -1.46 -2.22 -10.63
C ASP A 153 -2.24 -1.66 -11.83
N HIS A 154 -3.05 -0.63 -11.62
CA HIS A 154 -3.70 0.12 -12.69
C HIS A 154 -2.66 0.79 -13.61
N LEU A 155 -1.73 1.55 -13.03
CA LEU A 155 -0.66 2.23 -13.76
C LEU A 155 0.30 1.27 -14.48
N ARG A 156 0.60 0.11 -13.89
CA ARG A 156 1.37 -0.96 -14.55
C ARG A 156 0.64 -1.53 -15.76
N ARG A 157 -0.67 -1.75 -15.67
CA ARG A 157 -1.48 -2.20 -16.81
C ARG A 157 -1.47 -1.16 -17.93
N GLN A 158 -1.65 0.12 -17.58
CA GLN A 158 -1.54 1.23 -18.53
C GLN A 158 -0.17 1.27 -19.22
N SER A 159 0.92 1.18 -18.46
CA SER A 159 2.28 1.12 -19.02
C SER A 159 2.49 -0.08 -19.93
N SER A 160 2.05 -1.27 -19.51
CA SER A 160 2.18 -2.51 -20.29
C SER A 160 1.44 -2.39 -21.61
N PHE A 161 0.23 -1.82 -21.59
CA PHE A 161 -0.56 -1.57 -22.78
C PHE A 161 0.12 -0.58 -23.74
N LEU A 162 0.62 0.56 -23.22
CA LEU A 162 1.37 1.54 -24.03
C LEU A 162 2.67 0.96 -24.61
N THR A 163 3.33 0.07 -23.88
CA THR A 163 4.51 -0.65 -24.36
C THR A 163 4.15 -1.62 -25.49
N ALA A 164 3.03 -2.33 -25.38
CA ALA A 164 2.52 -3.18 -26.46
C ALA A 164 2.13 -2.34 -27.69
N ASP A 165 1.59 -1.14 -27.49
CA ASP A 165 1.24 -0.23 -28.58
C ASP A 165 2.46 0.27 -29.37
N MET A 166 3.62 0.44 -28.71
CA MET A 166 4.88 0.72 -29.42
C MET A 166 5.25 -0.36 -30.45
N ILE A 167 4.88 -1.62 -30.21
CA ILE A 167 5.12 -2.72 -31.16
C ILE A 167 4.25 -2.52 -32.42
N VAL A 168 2.99 -2.11 -32.24
CA VAL A 168 2.07 -1.82 -33.35
C VAL A 168 2.59 -0.66 -34.20
N ILE A 169 3.07 0.41 -33.54
CA ILE A 169 3.69 1.56 -34.20
C ILE A 169 4.98 1.15 -34.95
N ALA A 170 5.80 0.27 -34.37
CA ALA A 170 6.99 -0.25 -35.03
C ALA A 170 6.66 -1.04 -36.31
N PHE A 171 5.58 -1.84 -36.30
CA PHE A 171 5.10 -2.50 -37.51
C PHE A 171 4.66 -1.50 -38.59
N SER A 172 3.98 -0.41 -38.20
CA SER A 172 3.62 0.67 -39.13
C SER A 172 4.85 1.28 -39.80
N PHE A 173 5.90 1.57 -39.02
CA PHE A 173 7.17 2.08 -39.54
C PHE A 173 7.80 1.12 -40.55
N TRP A 174 7.79 -0.19 -40.26
CA TRP A 174 8.32 -1.19 -41.18
C TRP A 174 7.55 -1.22 -42.50
N PHE A 175 6.22 -1.18 -42.47
CA PHE A 175 5.41 -1.17 -43.70
C PHE A 175 5.61 0.11 -44.53
N PHE A 176 5.78 1.27 -43.90
CA PHE A 176 6.12 2.49 -44.62
C PHE A 176 7.51 2.43 -45.26
N THR A 177 8.48 1.82 -44.60
CA THR A 177 9.82 1.60 -45.15
C THR A 177 9.76 0.65 -46.36
N LEU A 178 9.01 -0.45 -46.28
CA LEU A 178 8.78 -1.37 -47.40
C LEU A 178 8.06 -0.70 -48.58
N ALA A 179 7.10 0.19 -48.29
CA ALA A 179 6.39 0.95 -49.31
C ALA A 179 7.31 1.92 -50.07
N GLN A 180 8.34 2.49 -49.42
CA GLN A 180 9.35 3.32 -50.09
C GLN A 180 10.31 2.49 -50.95
N ALA A 181 10.70 1.30 -50.49
CA ALA A 181 11.64 0.42 -51.20
C ALA A 181 11.03 -0.26 -52.44
N THR A 182 9.70 -0.38 -52.52
CA THR A 182 9.01 -1.11 -53.60
C THR A 182 8.62 -0.19 -54.76
N GLU A 183 9.02 -0.52 -56.00
CA GLU A 183 8.73 0.32 -57.17
C GLU A 183 7.40 -0.02 -57.91
N LYS A 184 6.87 -1.24 -57.72
CA LYS A 184 5.65 -1.74 -58.39
C LYS A 184 4.35 -1.27 -57.71
N LYS A 185 3.18 -1.57 -58.32
CA LYS A 185 1.83 -1.27 -57.75
C LYS A 185 1.63 -1.79 -56.32
N ILE A 186 2.38 -2.82 -55.92
CA ILE A 186 2.38 -3.38 -54.56
C ILE A 186 2.76 -2.33 -53.49
N LYS A 187 3.47 -1.25 -53.84
CA LYS A 187 3.81 -0.16 -52.90
C LYS A 187 2.60 0.48 -52.22
N TYR A 188 1.45 0.55 -52.90
CA TYR A 188 0.23 1.10 -52.33
C TYR A 188 -0.40 0.16 -51.30
N PHE A 189 -0.25 -1.15 -51.49
CA PHE A 189 -0.70 -2.15 -50.52
C PHE A 189 0.06 -2.00 -49.20
N TRP A 190 1.39 -1.92 -49.26
CA TRP A 190 2.22 -1.68 -48.07
C TRP A 190 1.93 -0.33 -47.40
N ALA A 191 1.70 0.73 -48.18
CA ALA A 191 1.36 2.04 -47.64
C ALA A 191 0.00 2.04 -46.91
N ILE A 192 -1.02 1.37 -47.46
CA ILE A 192 -2.34 1.22 -46.81
C ILE A 192 -2.18 0.42 -45.52
N LEU A 193 -1.43 -0.67 -45.55
CA LEU A 193 -1.26 -1.54 -44.38
C LEU A 193 -0.50 -0.81 -43.26
N GLY A 194 0.54 -0.03 -43.61
CA GLY A 194 1.23 0.86 -42.67
C GLY A 194 0.33 1.96 -42.12
N ALA A 195 -0.55 2.55 -42.94
CA ALA A 195 -1.50 3.55 -42.46
C ALA A 195 -2.56 2.97 -41.51
N LEU A 196 -3.06 1.76 -41.79
CA LEU A 196 -4.00 1.07 -40.92
C LEU A 196 -3.39 0.71 -39.57
N THR A 197 -2.16 0.16 -39.56
CA THR A 197 -1.46 -0.13 -38.30
C THR A 197 -1.06 1.13 -37.55
N GLY A 198 -0.71 2.21 -38.26
CA GLY A 198 -0.45 3.51 -37.65
C GLY A 198 -1.69 4.11 -36.97
N LEU A 199 -2.85 4.03 -37.63
CA LEU A 199 -4.14 4.43 -37.04
C LEU A 199 -4.52 3.55 -35.84
N ALA A 200 -4.26 2.24 -35.91
CA ALA A 200 -4.46 1.35 -34.78
C ALA A 200 -3.58 1.75 -33.58
N GLY A 201 -2.33 2.14 -33.82
CA GLY A 201 -1.45 2.68 -32.79
C GLY A 201 -1.98 3.98 -32.18
N VAL A 202 -2.46 4.92 -33.00
CA VAL A 202 -3.10 6.15 -32.48
C VAL A 202 -4.31 5.83 -31.60
N ALA A 203 -5.15 4.90 -32.03
CA ALA A 203 -6.28 4.44 -31.23
C ALA A 203 -5.81 3.78 -29.92
N GLY A 204 -4.74 3.00 -29.97
CA GLY A 204 -4.07 2.42 -28.81
C GLY A 204 -3.64 3.47 -27.79
N ILE A 205 -2.90 4.52 -28.20
CA ILE A 205 -2.51 5.62 -27.31
C ILE A 205 -3.73 6.27 -26.63
N VAL A 206 -4.82 6.49 -27.37
CA VAL A 206 -6.04 7.11 -26.81
C VAL A 206 -6.72 6.19 -25.81
N ILE A 207 -6.87 4.91 -26.14
CA ILE A 207 -7.48 3.91 -25.26
C ILE A 207 -6.65 3.72 -24.00
N GLY A 208 -5.33 3.52 -24.16
CA GLY A 208 -4.40 3.33 -23.06
C GLY A 208 -4.32 4.53 -22.13
N ARG A 209 -4.61 5.75 -22.61
CA ARG A 209 -4.59 6.96 -21.78
C ARG A 209 -5.91 7.23 -21.04
N PHE A 210 -7.05 6.87 -21.64
CA PHE A 210 -8.37 7.31 -21.15
C PHE A 210 -9.28 6.19 -20.66
N MET A 211 -9.01 4.92 -20.99
CA MET A 211 -9.89 3.79 -20.67
C MET A 211 -9.21 2.67 -19.87
N ILE A 212 -7.88 2.74 -19.70
CA ILE A 212 -7.04 1.77 -18.97
C ILE A 212 -6.16 2.57 -18.01
#